data_AF-A0A9X7RZ58-F1
#
_entry.id   AF-A0A9X7RZ58-F1
#
_cell.length_a   1.000
_cell.length_b   1.000
_cell.length_c   1.000
_cell.angle_alpha   90.00
_cell.angle_beta   90.00
_cell.angle_gamma   90.00
#
_symmetry.space_group_name_H-M   'P 1'
#
loop_
_entity.id
_entity.type
_entity.pdbx_description
1 polymer ?
#
loop_
_entity_poly.entity_id
_entity_poly.type
_entity_poly.pdbx_seq_one_letter_code
_entity_poly.pdbx_strand_id
1 'polypeptide(L)' 'MPISIAWSRIFPTGKGEVNPKGVEYYHNLFAECHKRHVEPFVTLHHFDTPEALHSDGDFLNRENIEHFVNYA' A
#
# COMPACT_ATOMS: atom_id res chain seq x y z
N MET A 1 -1.16 11.41 13.11
CA MET A 1 -2.21 11.56 12.07
C MET A 1 -2.39 10.21 11.38
N PRO A 2 -3.59 9.60 11.36
CA PRO A 2 -3.80 8.32 10.68
C PRO A 2 -3.69 8.49 9.15
N ILE A 3 -2.95 7.61 8.50
CA ILE A 3 -2.74 7.56 7.04
C ILE A 3 -2.81 6.11 6.60
N SER A 4 -3.38 5.84 5.42
CA SER A 4 -3.28 4.54 4.78
C SER A 4 -2.45 4.63 3.49
N ILE A 5 -1.59 3.63 3.28
CA ILE A 5 -0.90 3.43 2.01
C ILE A 5 -1.79 2.56 1.14
N ALA A 6 -2.09 3.04 -0.06
CA ALA A 6 -2.89 2.30 -1.01
C ALA A 6 -2.02 1.27 -1.72
N TRP A 7 -2.28 -0.01 -1.48
CA TRP A 7 -1.50 -1.10 -2.06
C TRP A 7 -1.45 -1.00 -3.59
N SER A 8 -2.60 -0.73 -4.24
CA SER A 8 -2.69 -0.56 -5.69
C SER A 8 -1.88 0.62 -6.23
N ARG A 9 -1.52 1.60 -5.40
CA ARG A 9 -0.65 2.71 -5.79
C ARG A 9 0.81 2.28 -5.87
N ILE A 10 1.23 1.36 -4.99
CA ILE A 10 2.60 0.81 -4.97
C ILE A 10 2.74 -0.32 -5.99
N PHE A 11 1.81 -1.26 -6.02
CA PHE A 11 1.75 -2.36 -6.97
C PHE A 11 0.39 -2.34 -7.69
N PRO A 12 0.31 -1.85 -8.94
CA PRO A 12 -0.97 -1.69 -9.65
C PRO A 12 -1.83 -2.95 -9.74
N THR A 13 -1.18 -4.12 -9.87
CA THR A 13 -1.82 -5.45 -9.90
C THR A 13 -1.69 -6.19 -8.56
N GLY A 14 -1.23 -5.53 -7.50
CA GLY A 14 -0.97 -6.09 -6.17
C GLY A 14 0.30 -6.92 -6.03
N LYS A 15 0.96 -7.25 -7.13
CA LYS A 15 2.26 -7.95 -7.16
C LYS A 15 3.08 -7.54 -8.37
N GLY A 16 4.37 -7.89 -8.38
CA GLY A 16 5.26 -7.66 -9.51
C GLY A 16 5.99 -6.33 -9.41
N GLU A 17 5.93 -5.51 -10.46
CA GLU A 17 6.69 -4.27 -10.53
C GLU A 17 6.09 -3.16 -9.66
N VAL A 18 6.98 -2.46 -8.94
CA VAL A 18 6.63 -1.28 -8.16
C VAL A 18 6.38 -0.11 -9.08
N ASN A 19 5.36 0.69 -8.80
CA ASN A 19 5.13 1.98 -9.42
C ASN A 19 5.94 3.09 -8.70
N PRO A 20 7.04 3.60 -9.29
CA PRO A 20 7.94 4.54 -8.59
C PRO A 20 7.26 5.86 -8.22
N LYS A 21 6.29 6.32 -9.03
CA LYS A 21 5.52 7.54 -8.72
C LYS A 21 4.61 7.36 -7.51
N GLY A 22 4.13 6.13 -7.29
CA GLY A 22 3.35 5.79 -6.11
C GLY A 22 4.18 5.87 -4.83
N VAL A 23 5.40 5.32 -4.89
CA VAL A 23 6.38 5.39 -3.80
C VAL A 23 6.80 6.83 -3.52
N GLU A 24 7.10 7.61 -4.56
CA GLU A 24 7.46 9.02 -4.45
C GLU A 24 6.37 9.84 -3.74
N TYR A 25 5.10 9.59 -4.04
CA TYR A 25 3.98 10.26 -3.37
C TYR A 25 4.01 10.08 -1.85
N TYR A 26 4.20 8.85 -1.36
CA TYR A 26 4.26 8.58 0.08
C TYR A 26 5.53 9.13 0.73
N HIS A 27 6.67 9.11 0.04
CA HIS A 27 7.88 9.79 0.52
C HIS A 27 7.65 11.29 0.70
N ASN A 28 7.03 11.95 -0.29
CA ASN A 28 6.72 13.38 -0.20
C ASN A 28 5.72 13.68 0.93
N LEU A 29 4.71 12.83 1.10
CA LEU A 29 3.75 12.94 2.19
C LEU A 29 4.42 12.83 3.57
N PHE A 30 5.29 11.83 3.75
CA PHE A 30 6.00 11.62 5.02
C PHE A 30 7.04 12.71 5.29
N ALA A 31 7.72 13.20 4.25
CA ALA A 31 8.64 14.33 4.37
C ALA A 31 7.90 15.60 4.84
N GLU A 32 6.71 15.89 4.30
CA GLU A 32 5.90 17.03 4.74
C GLU A 32 5.32 16.84 6.15
N CYS A 33 4.97 15.61 6.54
CA CYS A 33 4.58 15.31 7.93
C CYS A 33 5.74 15.59 8.89
N HIS A 34 6.94 15.09 8.56
CA HIS A 34 8.14 15.27 9.36
C HIS A 34 8.52 16.75 9.51
N LYS A 35 8.49 17.51 8.41
CA LYS A 35 8.72 18.97 8.39
C LYS A 35 7.79 19.74 9.33
N ARG A 36 6.58 19.24 9.55
CA ARG A 36 5.55 19.84 10.40
C ARG A 36 5.52 19.24 11.81
N HIS A 37 6.47 18.37 12.16
CA HIS A 37 6.51 17.64 13.43
C HIS A 37 5.23 16.83 13.69
N VAL A 38 4.64 16.29 12.63
CA VAL A 38 3.48 15.39 12.71
C VAL A 38 3.95 13.96 12.52
N GLU A 39 3.72 13.11 13.53
CA GLU A 39 3.98 11.68 13.42
C GLU A 39 2.81 10.98 12.70
N PRO A 40 3.04 10.36 11.53
CA PRO A 40 2.03 9.57 10.84
C PRO A 40 1.86 8.20 11.49
N PHE A 41 0.62 7.77 11.69
CA PHE A 41 0.28 6.39 12.06
C PHE A 41 -0.20 5.69 10.80
N VAL A 42 0.61 4.77 10.28
CA VAL A 42 0.40 4.16 8.95
C VAL A 42 -0.39 2.86 9.05
N THR A 43 -1.42 2.74 8.23
CA THR A 43 -2.20 1.52 8.00
C THR A 43 -1.86 0.97 6.62
N LEU A 44 -1.34 -0.26 6.55
CA LEU A 44 -0.94 -0.88 5.29
C LEU A 44 -2.12 -1.34 4.43
N HIS A 45 -3.23 -1.72 5.06
CA HIS A 45 -4.43 -2.18 4.37
C HIS A 45 -5.67 -1.56 4.99
N HIS A 46 -6.47 -0.87 4.17
CA HIS A 46 -7.71 -0.24 4.59
C HIS A 46 -8.83 -0.60 3.61
N PHE A 47 -9.03 -1.91 3.43
CA PHE A 47 -10.05 -2.49 2.54
C PHE A 47 -9.89 -2.12 1.06
N ASP A 48 -8.66 -1.87 0.64
CA ASP A 48 -8.28 -1.40 -0.69
C ASP A 48 -7.36 -2.38 -1.43
N THR A 49 -7.65 -3.68 -1.28
CA THR A 49 -6.98 -4.75 -2.03
C THR A 49 -7.02 -4.42 -3.53
N PRO A 50 -5.87 -4.52 -4.25
CA PRO A 50 -5.84 -4.32 -5.69
C PRO A 50 -6.81 -5.25 -6.42
N GLU A 51 -7.51 -4.73 -7.43
CA GLU A 51 -8.59 -5.44 -8.14
C GLU A 51 -8.15 -6.83 -8.64
N ALA A 52 -6.92 -6.95 -9.14
CA ALA A 52 -6.39 -8.22 -9.62
C ALA A 52 -6.33 -9.31 -8.53
N LEU A 53 -6.04 -8.95 -7.28
CA LEU A 53 -6.03 -9.90 -6.15
C LEU A 53 -7.44 -10.10 -5.58
N HIS A 54 -8.25 -9.04 -5.54
CA HIS A 54 -9.63 -9.13 -5.09
C HIS A 54 -10.47 -10.06 -5.97
N SER A 55 -10.36 -9.90 -7.30
CA SER A 55 -10.97 -10.81 -8.28
C SER A 55 -10.45 -12.25 -8.17
N ASP A 56 -9.23 -12.44 -7.67
CA ASP A 56 -8.60 -13.75 -7.40
C ASP A 56 -8.86 -14.25 -5.96
N GLY A 57 -10.03 -13.93 -5.41
CA GLY A 57 -10.50 -14.43 -4.12
C GLY A 57 -10.00 -13.66 -2.90
N ASP A 58 -9.27 -12.54 -3.07
CA ASP A 58 -8.81 -11.68 -1.98
C ASP A 58 -8.07 -12.50 -0.89
N PHE A 59 -8.27 -12.21 0.40
CA PHE A 59 -7.73 -13.01 1.51
C PHE A 59 -8.28 -14.44 1.65
N LEU A 60 -9.28 -14.85 0.86
CA LEU A 60 -9.71 -16.26 0.83
C LEU A 60 -8.71 -17.13 0.03
N ASN A 61 -7.96 -16.51 -0.89
CA ASN A 61 -6.82 -17.15 -1.54
C ASN A 61 -5.58 -17.02 -0.66
N ARG A 62 -5.01 -18.16 -0.23
CA ARG A 62 -3.81 -18.17 0.62
C ARG A 62 -2.56 -17.60 -0.09
N GLU A 63 -2.49 -17.67 -1.41
CA GLU A 63 -1.37 -17.06 -2.17
C GLU A 63 -1.36 -15.53 -2.01
N ASN A 64 -2.53 -14.90 -1.92
CA ASN A 64 -2.63 -13.45 -1.74
C ASN A 64 -2.09 -12.96 -0.40
N ILE A 65 -2.01 -13.84 0.62
CA ILE A 65 -1.35 -13.53 1.89
C ILE A 65 0.14 -13.27 1.66
N GLU A 66 0.80 -14.07 0.82
CA GLU A 66 2.21 -13.86 0.45
C GLU A 66 2.39 -12.56 -0.33
N HIS A 67 1.44 -12.18 -1.19
CA HIS A 67 1.48 -10.89 -1.87
C HIS A 67 1.35 -9.71 -0.90
N PHE A 68 0.50 -9.84 0.13
CA PHE A 68 0.39 -8.83 1.18
C PHE A 68 1.69 -8.71 1.99
N VAL A 69 2.32 -9.83 2.33
CA VAL A 69 3.62 -9.86 3.03
C VAL A 69 4.72 -9.22 2.17
N ASN A 70 4.76 -9.49 0.87
CA ASN A 70 5.74 -8.87 -0.04
C ASN A 70 5.53 -7.37 -0.24
N TYR A 71 4.30 -6.88 -0.05
CA TYR A 71 3.98 -5.46 -0.14
C TYR A 71 4.38 -4.68 1.13
N ALA A 72 4.31 -5.32 2.30
CA ALA A 72 4.60 -4.73 3.61
C ALA A 72 6.11 -4.46 3.82
#